data_AF-A0A2S2Q632-F1
#
_entry.id   AF-A0A2S2Q632-F1
#
_cell.length_a   1.000
_cell.length_b   1.000
_cell.length_c   1.000
_cell.angle_alpha   90.00
_cell.angle_beta   90.00
_cell.angle_gamma   90.00
#
_symmetry.space_group_name_H-M   'P 1'
#
loop_
_entity.id
_entity.type
_entity.pdbx_description
1 polymer ?
#
loop_
_entity_poly.entity_id
_entity_poly.type
_entity_poly.pdbx_seq_one_letter_code
_entity_poly.pdbx_strand_id
1 'polypeptide(L)'
;AECQTYLERRRVGTGRDRRGNRRATAFDGCHRCSTRRARNPRSSDNARNVPSVMEADGCAVCGAPAAQRCANCLAARYCGRAHQRAHWTEGGHKSACRPYVVASSPELGRHWVTVRDVAVGEVLLEERPLAVGPKAGSPPVCLTCYAPATGHACSGCGWPVCGPRCEAAPVHRLAECSLVRGHFDERRAGSYCFVLPLRCMLLRDDRGRAFRSLQSHLDRRLDTPLYRAYAVNVAAYALDRLGLRAAGHDERSALHAAAVLDTNAFEVRRPGGRKFRAVYADASMMAHSCTPNTKHVFVGDAADGWPSIRVVATVPIGRGSPVTATYTQTLWCTRDRRQHLLAAKCFECVCARCADPSELGTHLGSVTCPECDRGRAASDATGRWLCTACGRQAADVDVTEAERVVRALDKTDCTGFERFLERVREGTMTPLHDDHYVTVGVKYALVQLYADRIPDLSAKQLKNNTKICEELLRLADVLEPGITRFRGLLLFYLVCGLKKLKRIKKKSNYDEIIKNYTEKSVAIFKTEPDLDYLIDRLQ
;
A
#
# COMPACT_ATOMS: atom_id res chain seq x y z
N ALA A 1 -9.04 -1.31 -10.99
CA ALA A 1 -7.99 -0.33 -10.64
C ALA A 1 -6.74 -0.96 -10.01
N GLU A 2 -6.87 -2.04 -9.22
CA GLU A 2 -5.70 -2.80 -8.69
C GLU A 2 -5.01 -3.62 -9.80
N CYS A 3 -5.75 -4.36 -10.65
CA CYS A 3 -5.21 -4.99 -11.86
C CYS A 3 -4.62 -4.00 -12.89
N GLN A 4 -5.14 -2.77 -12.98
CA GLN A 4 -4.55 -1.72 -13.83
C GLN A 4 -3.10 -1.42 -13.43
N THR A 5 -2.77 -1.52 -12.14
CA THR A 5 -1.41 -1.25 -11.67
C THR A 5 -0.50 -2.48 -11.77
N TYR A 6 -1.09 -3.67 -11.90
CA TYR A 6 -0.38 -4.94 -12.02
C TYR A 6 0.27 -5.12 -13.41
N LEU A 7 -0.36 -4.65 -14.49
CA LEU A 7 0.13 -4.84 -15.87
C LEU A 7 0.93 -3.66 -16.46
N GLU A 8 0.84 -2.46 -15.89
CA GLU A 8 1.25 -1.23 -16.59
C GLU A 8 2.62 -0.65 -16.21
N ARG A 9 3.38 -1.24 -15.25
CA ARG A 9 4.65 -0.65 -14.78
C ARG A 9 5.90 -1.46 -15.17
N ARG A 10 6.30 -1.39 -16.44
CA ARG A 10 7.69 -1.71 -16.87
C ARG A 10 8.24 -0.62 -17.79
N ARG A 11 8.77 0.44 -17.17
CA ARG A 11 9.81 1.31 -17.76
C ARG A 11 10.69 1.86 -16.63
N VAL A 12 11.80 1.18 -16.34
CA VAL A 12 13.09 1.81 -16.00
C VAL A 12 14.18 0.89 -16.57
N GLY A 13 15.03 1.45 -17.44
CA GLY A 13 15.89 0.73 -18.37
C GLY A 13 16.97 -0.16 -17.75
N THR A 14 17.24 -1.27 -18.42
CA THR A 14 18.40 -2.13 -18.18
C THR A 14 19.51 -1.77 -19.16
N GLY A 15 20.50 -1.00 -18.70
CA GLY A 15 21.81 -0.93 -19.35
C GLY A 15 22.56 -2.22 -19.03
N ARG A 16 22.97 -2.97 -20.07
CA ARG A 16 23.86 -4.14 -19.93
C ARG A 16 25.28 -3.66 -19.70
N ASP A 17 25.95 -4.20 -18.69
CA ASP A 17 27.41 -4.19 -18.63
C ASP A 17 27.95 -5.62 -18.49
N ARG A 18 29.00 -5.93 -19.27
CA ARG A 18 29.63 -7.26 -19.39
C ARG A 18 31.04 -7.19 -18.77
N ARG A 19 31.38 -8.23 -17.99
CA ARG A 19 32.70 -8.77 -17.56
C ARG A 19 32.56 -9.15 -16.07
N GLY A 20 33.01 -10.27 -15.52
CA GLY A 20 33.86 -11.37 -15.96
C GLY A 20 34.60 -11.93 -14.72
N ASN A 21 34.52 -13.25 -14.52
CA ASN A 21 35.42 -14.14 -13.76
C ASN A 21 35.34 -14.33 -12.22
N ARG A 22 34.82 -15.53 -11.87
CA ARG A 22 35.35 -16.62 -11.00
C ARG A 22 36.17 -16.29 -9.74
N ARG A 23 35.73 -16.86 -8.60
CA ARG A 23 36.43 -17.94 -7.86
C ARG A 23 35.51 -18.60 -6.84
N ALA A 24 35.52 -19.93 -6.84
CA ALA A 24 34.81 -20.81 -5.93
C ALA A 24 35.69 -21.17 -4.74
N THR A 25 35.10 -21.30 -3.55
CA THR A 25 35.66 -22.07 -2.44
C THR A 25 34.55 -22.89 -1.83
N ALA A 26 34.76 -24.21 -1.86
CA ALA A 26 33.90 -25.24 -1.34
C ALA A 26 33.79 -25.18 0.19
N PHE A 27 32.62 -25.53 0.72
CA PHE A 27 32.52 -26.11 2.06
C PHE A 27 31.47 -27.22 2.06
N ASP A 28 31.94 -28.41 2.43
CA ASP A 28 31.21 -29.65 2.57
C ASP A 28 30.39 -29.72 3.86
N GLY A 29 29.26 -30.44 3.75
CA GLY A 29 28.79 -31.37 4.78
C GLY A 29 27.98 -30.82 5.96
N CYS A 30 26.66 -31.09 5.97
CA CYS A 30 26.13 -32.27 6.67
C CYS A 30 24.60 -32.22 6.82
N HIS A 31 24.00 -33.38 6.54
CA HIS A 31 22.60 -33.75 6.67
C HIS A 31 22.04 -33.65 8.10
N ARG A 32 20.79 -33.18 8.23
CA ARG A 32 19.67 -33.98 8.79
C ARG A 32 18.34 -33.25 8.61
N CYS A 33 17.49 -33.85 7.78
CA CYS A 33 16.08 -33.51 7.62
C CYS A 33 15.25 -34.26 8.66
N SER A 34 14.46 -33.55 9.47
CA SER A 34 13.32 -34.16 10.15
C SER A 34 12.14 -33.20 10.18
N THR A 35 11.08 -33.65 9.52
CA THR A 35 9.70 -33.14 9.50
C THR A 35 9.20 -32.59 10.84
N ARG A 36 8.99 -31.27 10.93
CA ARG A 36 8.12 -30.67 11.96
C ARG A 36 7.21 -29.61 11.34
N ARG A 37 5.91 -29.84 11.52
CA ARG A 37 4.83 -28.88 11.26
C ARG A 37 5.22 -27.52 11.85
N ALA A 38 5.19 -26.47 11.02
CA ALA A 38 5.44 -25.10 11.45
C ALA A 38 4.36 -24.66 12.46
N ARG A 39 4.64 -24.90 13.74
CA ARG A 39 4.05 -24.12 14.84
C ARG A 39 4.71 -22.76 14.79
N ASN A 40 3.89 -21.73 14.76
CA ASN A 40 4.27 -20.34 14.99
C ASN A 40 5.28 -20.30 16.16
N PRO A 41 6.54 -19.85 15.98
CA PRO A 41 7.46 -19.76 17.09
C PRO A 41 6.88 -18.72 18.05
N ARG A 42 6.35 -19.17 19.19
CA ARG A 42 6.23 -18.32 20.36
C ARG A 42 7.67 -17.94 20.73
N SER A 43 8.11 -16.77 20.30
CA SER A 43 9.35 -16.16 20.78
C SER A 43 9.12 -15.75 22.24
N SER A 44 9.42 -16.67 23.16
CA SER A 44 9.38 -16.38 24.59
C SER A 44 10.57 -15.56 25.11
N ASP A 45 11.48 -15.08 24.23
CA ASP A 45 12.69 -14.38 24.67
C ASP A 45 12.88 -12.95 24.15
N ASN A 46 11.88 -12.33 23.48
CA ASN A 46 11.98 -10.93 23.01
C ASN A 46 11.34 -9.89 23.95
N ALA A 47 11.07 -10.24 25.21
CA ALA A 47 10.45 -9.33 26.18
C ALA A 47 11.36 -8.19 26.71
N ARG A 48 12.56 -7.99 26.14
CA ARG A 48 13.58 -7.08 26.72
C ARG A 48 14.14 -6.09 25.70
N ASN A 49 13.28 -5.20 25.19
CA ASN A 49 13.60 -3.79 24.88
C ASN A 49 12.41 -3.18 24.13
N VAL A 50 11.30 -2.98 24.83
CA VAL A 50 10.34 -1.97 24.37
C VAL A 50 11.04 -0.62 24.56
N PRO A 51 11.09 0.27 23.56
CA PRO A 51 11.57 1.64 23.77
C PRO A 51 10.85 2.20 24.99
N SER A 52 11.59 2.64 26.01
CA SER A 52 10.97 3.22 27.19
C SER A 52 10.12 4.39 26.74
N VAL A 53 8.80 4.23 26.77
CA VAL A 53 7.86 5.33 26.65
C VAL A 53 8.32 6.34 27.71
N MET A 54 8.63 7.59 27.35
CA MET A 54 9.01 8.59 28.35
C MET A 54 7.91 8.60 29.41
N GLU A 55 8.20 8.02 30.57
CA GLU A 55 7.20 7.81 31.60
C GLU A 55 7.02 9.12 32.33
N ALA A 56 5.81 9.66 32.35
CA ALA A 56 5.49 10.75 33.25
C ALA A 56 5.46 10.18 34.68
N ASP A 57 6.31 10.70 35.57
CA ASP A 57 6.34 10.28 36.98
C ASP A 57 5.16 10.81 37.79
N GLY A 58 4.48 11.86 37.29
CA GLY A 58 3.35 12.52 37.93
C GLY A 58 2.05 12.47 37.13
N CYS A 59 0.96 12.88 37.77
CA CYS A 59 -0.35 13.02 37.17
C CYS A 59 -0.34 14.08 36.08
N ALA A 60 -0.87 13.77 34.89
CA ALA A 60 -0.95 14.69 33.76
C ALA A 60 -1.81 15.96 33.99
N VAL A 61 -2.51 16.06 35.13
CA VAL A 61 -3.36 17.21 35.48
C VAL A 61 -2.77 18.02 36.64
N CYS A 62 -2.42 17.37 37.76
CA CYS A 62 -1.96 18.05 38.97
C CYS A 62 -0.48 17.86 39.31
N GLY A 63 0.27 17.06 38.54
CA GLY A 63 1.69 16.77 38.78
C GLY A 63 2.00 15.85 39.96
N ALA A 64 1.04 15.56 40.84
CA ALA A 64 1.26 14.68 41.99
C ALA A 64 1.62 13.24 41.57
N PRO A 65 2.38 12.49 42.38
CA PRO A 65 2.71 11.09 42.10
C PRO A 65 1.45 10.27 41.77
N ALA A 66 1.47 9.58 40.63
CA ALA A 66 0.34 8.84 40.12
C ALA A 66 0.75 7.45 39.65
N ALA A 67 -0.01 6.43 40.08
CA ALA A 67 0.23 5.04 39.68
C ALA A 67 -0.69 4.58 38.53
N GLN A 68 -1.89 5.18 38.38
CA GLN A 68 -2.85 4.74 37.35
C GLN A 68 -2.41 5.25 35.98
N ARG A 69 -2.22 4.34 35.03
CA ARG A 69 -1.81 4.66 33.66
C ARG A 69 -3.00 4.64 32.71
N CYS A 70 -2.94 5.44 31.65
CA CYS A 70 -3.86 5.30 30.52
C CYS A 70 -3.72 3.89 29.92
N ALA A 71 -4.79 3.08 29.94
CA ALA A 71 -4.75 1.72 29.41
C ALA A 71 -4.42 1.64 27.90
N ASN A 72 -4.62 2.73 27.16
CA ASN A 72 -4.36 2.77 25.72
C ASN A 72 -2.88 3.01 25.39
N CYS A 73 -2.31 4.13 25.84
CA CYS A 73 -0.94 4.52 25.50
C CYS A 73 0.10 4.15 26.56
N LEU A 74 -0.32 3.79 27.78
CA LEU A 74 0.52 3.51 28.94
C LEU A 74 1.47 4.66 29.38
N ALA A 75 1.46 5.80 28.67
CA ALA A 75 2.32 6.95 28.90
C ALA A 75 1.76 7.91 29.97
N ALA A 76 0.50 8.33 29.79
CA ALA A 76 -0.13 9.30 30.69
C ALA A 76 -0.54 8.64 32.02
N ARG A 77 -0.28 9.33 33.14
CA ARG A 77 -0.64 8.88 34.50
C ARG A 77 -1.68 9.79 35.16
N TYR A 78 -2.47 9.23 36.07
CA TYR A 78 -3.57 9.90 36.76
C TYR A 78 -3.65 9.50 38.23
N CYS A 79 -3.96 10.46 39.11
CA CYS A 79 -4.30 10.17 40.51
C CYS A 79 -5.65 9.43 40.61
N GLY A 80 -6.54 9.61 39.63
CA GLY A 80 -7.85 8.97 39.59
C GLY A 80 -8.63 9.28 38.32
N ARG A 81 -9.84 8.71 38.22
CA ARG A 81 -10.73 8.83 37.05
C ARG A 81 -11.13 10.28 36.72
N ALA A 82 -11.19 11.17 37.71
CA ALA A 82 -11.51 12.58 37.50
C ALA A 82 -10.44 13.27 36.63
N HIS A 83 -9.17 13.16 37.01
CA HIS A 83 -8.05 13.70 36.23
C HIS A 83 -7.89 13.00 34.89
N GLN A 84 -8.16 11.70 34.80
CA GLN A 84 -8.18 11.01 33.52
C GLN A 84 -9.22 11.61 32.56
N ARG A 85 -10.45 11.85 33.03
CA ARG A 85 -11.50 12.46 32.21
C ARG A 85 -11.13 13.88 31.79
N ALA A 86 -10.68 14.72 32.72
CA ALA A 86 -10.25 16.08 32.43
C ALA A 86 -9.12 16.12 31.36
N HIS A 87 -8.07 15.33 31.54
CA HIS A 87 -6.98 15.26 30.54
C HIS A 87 -7.47 14.67 29.20
N TRP A 88 -8.40 13.71 29.23
CA TRP A 88 -8.96 13.09 28.02
C TRP A 88 -9.74 14.09 27.17
N THR A 89 -10.63 14.87 27.78
CA THR A 89 -11.52 15.80 27.06
C THR A 89 -10.91 17.18 26.90
N GLU A 90 -10.46 17.79 28.00
CA GLU A 90 -10.02 19.20 28.04
C GLU A 90 -8.52 19.32 27.77
N GLY A 91 -7.72 18.37 28.29
CA GLY A 91 -6.26 18.37 28.12
C GLY A 91 -5.76 17.81 26.79
N GLY A 92 -6.65 17.50 25.83
CA GLY A 92 -6.27 17.06 24.49
C GLY A 92 -5.71 15.63 24.39
N HIS A 93 -5.73 14.83 25.47
CA HIS A 93 -5.15 13.48 25.41
C HIS A 93 -5.89 12.57 24.43
N LYS A 94 -7.21 12.73 24.24
CA LYS A 94 -7.98 11.92 23.28
C LYS A 94 -7.39 11.97 21.86
N SER A 95 -6.91 13.12 21.40
CA SER A 95 -6.32 13.28 20.07
C SER A 95 -4.83 12.91 20.02
N ALA A 96 -4.13 12.90 21.15
CA ALA A 96 -2.71 12.55 21.25
C ALA A 96 -2.44 11.07 21.65
N CYS A 97 -3.43 10.38 22.23
CA CYS A 97 -3.26 9.03 22.75
C CYS A 97 -3.07 8.03 21.61
N ARG A 98 -1.99 7.25 21.66
CA ARG A 98 -1.66 6.20 20.68
C ARG A 98 -1.34 4.88 21.37
N PRO A 99 -1.75 3.72 20.80
CA PRO A 99 -1.35 2.40 21.29
C PRO A 99 0.06 1.98 20.84
N TYR A 100 0.87 2.94 20.37
CA TYR A 100 2.22 2.73 19.86
C TYR A 100 3.11 3.94 20.19
N VAL A 101 4.41 3.75 20.07
CA VAL A 101 5.43 4.80 20.10
C VAL A 101 6.29 4.76 18.85
N VAL A 102 6.96 5.87 18.54
CA VAL A 102 7.97 5.92 17.48
C VAL A 102 9.30 5.45 18.06
N ALA A 103 9.78 4.30 17.62
CA ALA A 103 11.10 3.76 17.88
C ALA A 103 12.05 4.09 16.73
N SER A 104 13.35 3.84 16.89
CA SER A 104 14.34 3.89 15.81
C SER A 104 15.17 2.62 15.78
N SER A 105 15.43 2.07 14.60
CA SER A 105 16.42 0.99 14.41
C SER A 105 17.30 1.26 13.19
N PRO A 106 18.49 0.62 13.09
CA PRO A 106 19.33 0.73 11.90
C PRO A 106 18.64 0.27 10.60
N GLU A 107 17.77 -0.74 10.69
CA GLU A 107 17.13 -1.39 9.55
C GLU A 107 15.90 -0.64 9.05
N LEU A 108 15.07 -0.15 9.97
CA LEU A 108 13.77 0.47 9.66
C LEU A 108 13.81 2.00 9.77
N GLY A 109 14.86 2.57 10.34
CA GLY A 109 14.84 3.96 10.79
C GLY A 109 13.75 4.17 11.83
N ARG A 110 13.10 5.34 11.80
CA ARG A 110 11.96 5.64 12.67
C ARG A 110 10.75 4.81 12.26
N HIS A 111 10.16 4.10 13.22
CA HIS A 111 9.00 3.24 12.98
C HIS A 111 8.10 3.11 14.20
N TRP A 112 6.85 2.70 13.99
CA TRP A 112 5.91 2.43 15.09
C TRP A 112 6.15 1.08 15.75
N VAL A 113 6.11 1.06 17.08
CA VAL A 113 6.14 -0.15 17.92
C VAL A 113 4.99 -0.08 18.91
N THR A 114 4.20 -1.15 19.00
CA THR A 114 3.05 -1.21 19.93
C THR A 114 3.50 -1.21 21.39
N VAL A 115 2.77 -0.50 22.26
CA VAL A 115 3.05 -0.49 23.71
C VAL A 115 2.20 -1.49 24.49
N ARG A 116 1.16 -2.03 23.84
CA ARG A 116 0.26 -3.06 24.36
C ARG A 116 -0.19 -3.98 23.21
N ASP A 117 -0.92 -5.03 23.55
CA ASP A 117 -1.60 -5.84 22.54
C ASP A 117 -2.70 -5.01 21.85
N VAL A 118 -2.80 -5.16 20.53
CA VAL A 118 -3.78 -4.48 19.66
C VAL A 118 -4.67 -5.54 19.03
N ALA A 119 -5.99 -5.34 19.13
CA ALA A 119 -6.97 -6.27 18.58
C ALA A 119 -7.15 -6.08 17.06
N VAL A 120 -7.61 -7.14 16.38
CA VAL A 120 -8.05 -7.02 14.98
C VAL A 120 -9.21 -6.04 14.87
N GLY A 121 -9.20 -5.17 13.85
CA GLY A 121 -10.22 -4.15 13.64
C GLY A 121 -10.05 -2.89 14.50
N GLU A 122 -9.07 -2.86 15.40
CA GLU A 122 -8.80 -1.68 16.21
C GLU A 122 -8.21 -0.53 15.37
N VAL A 123 -8.67 0.70 15.61
CA VAL A 123 -8.15 1.91 14.96
C VAL A 123 -6.93 2.41 15.73
N LEU A 124 -5.76 2.42 15.07
CA LEU A 124 -4.50 2.86 15.69
C LEU A 124 -4.29 4.37 15.54
N LEU A 125 -4.74 4.94 14.41
CA LEU A 125 -4.58 6.34 14.08
C LEU A 125 -5.74 6.82 13.22
N GLU A 126 -6.23 8.02 13.51
CA GLU A 126 -6.96 8.85 12.55
C GLU A 126 -6.27 10.21 12.47
N GLU A 127 -5.83 10.60 11.27
CA GLU A 127 -4.98 11.78 11.08
C GLU A 127 -5.42 12.59 9.84
N ARG A 128 -5.42 13.92 9.98
CA ARG A 128 -5.59 14.84 8.85
C ARG A 128 -4.26 15.07 8.14
N PRO A 129 -4.24 15.23 6.80
CA PRO A 129 -3.00 15.43 6.07
C PRO A 129 -2.28 16.72 6.48
N LEU A 130 -0.97 16.74 6.29
CA LEU A 130 -0.15 17.95 6.28
C LEU A 130 -0.41 18.76 5.02
N ALA A 131 -0.43 18.11 3.87
CA ALA A 131 -0.75 18.71 2.57
C ALA A 131 -1.42 17.70 1.65
N VAL A 132 -2.21 18.21 0.70
CA VAL A 132 -2.92 17.43 -0.32
C VAL A 132 -2.74 18.12 -1.66
N GLY A 133 -2.62 17.37 -2.75
CA GLY A 133 -2.54 17.96 -4.07
C GLY A 133 -2.56 16.95 -5.21
N PRO A 134 -2.61 17.45 -6.46
CA PRO A 134 -2.64 16.59 -7.63
C PRO A 134 -1.31 15.85 -7.83
N LYS A 135 -1.34 14.81 -8.66
CA LYS A 135 -0.12 14.12 -9.09
C LYS A 135 0.65 15.00 -10.06
N ALA A 136 1.97 14.85 -10.10
CA ALA A 136 2.82 15.73 -10.92
C ALA A 136 2.48 15.71 -12.42
N GLY A 137 2.05 14.56 -12.94
CA GLY A 137 1.56 14.40 -14.32
C GLY A 137 0.06 14.12 -14.39
N SER A 138 -0.76 14.70 -13.49
CA SER A 138 -2.21 14.58 -13.61
C SER A 138 -2.73 15.32 -14.85
N PRO A 139 -3.81 14.85 -15.50
CA PRO A 139 -4.56 15.70 -16.42
C PRO A 139 -5.15 16.91 -15.67
N PRO A 140 -5.71 17.90 -16.39
CA PRO A 140 -6.44 19.00 -15.77
C PRO A 140 -7.53 18.50 -14.81
N VAL A 141 -7.40 18.91 -13.54
CA VAL A 141 -8.31 18.53 -12.44
C VAL A 141 -8.61 19.73 -11.56
N CYS A 142 -9.77 19.70 -10.91
CA CYS A 142 -10.11 20.67 -9.86
C CYS A 142 -9.04 20.67 -8.75
N LEU A 143 -8.54 21.84 -8.38
CA LEU A 143 -7.51 21.99 -7.32
C LEU A 143 -7.99 21.65 -5.90
N THR A 144 -9.30 21.47 -5.71
CA THR A 144 -9.90 21.14 -4.42
C THR A 144 -10.32 19.68 -4.34
N CYS A 145 -11.21 19.24 -5.22
CA CYS A 145 -11.83 17.93 -5.13
C CYS A 145 -11.24 16.90 -6.10
N TYR A 146 -10.27 17.32 -6.92
CA TYR A 146 -9.50 16.51 -7.86
C TYR A 146 -10.34 15.73 -8.89
N ALA A 147 -11.58 16.20 -9.13
CA ALA A 147 -12.38 15.77 -10.27
C ALA A 147 -11.74 16.24 -11.59
N PRO A 148 -11.95 15.53 -12.71
CA PRO A 148 -11.62 16.06 -14.03
C PRO A 148 -12.16 17.49 -14.20
N ALA A 149 -11.35 18.37 -14.80
CA ALA A 149 -11.74 19.75 -15.02
C ALA A 149 -12.99 19.83 -15.92
N THR A 150 -13.94 20.69 -15.55
CA THR A 150 -15.22 20.87 -16.26
C THR A 150 -15.31 22.20 -17.01
N GLY A 151 -14.20 22.96 -17.10
CA GLY A 151 -14.15 24.28 -17.72
C GLY A 151 -14.40 25.46 -16.77
N HIS A 152 -14.78 25.23 -15.51
CA HIS A 152 -14.86 26.30 -14.51
C HIS A 152 -13.46 26.67 -13.99
N ALA A 153 -13.21 27.97 -13.82
CA ALA A 153 -11.96 28.52 -13.33
C ALA A 153 -12.19 29.35 -12.06
N CYS A 154 -11.24 29.29 -11.13
CA CYS A 154 -11.27 30.07 -9.89
C CYS A 154 -11.21 31.56 -10.23
N SER A 155 -12.14 32.36 -9.71
CA SER A 155 -12.16 33.82 -9.95
C SER A 155 -10.88 34.53 -9.44
N GLY A 156 -10.23 33.96 -8.42
CA GLY A 156 -9.03 34.51 -7.80
C GLY A 156 -7.73 34.24 -8.58
N CYS A 157 -7.57 33.07 -9.20
CA CYS A 157 -6.30 32.67 -9.82
C CYS A 157 -6.40 32.11 -11.25
N GLY A 158 -7.61 31.83 -11.73
CA GLY A 158 -7.85 31.25 -13.05
C GLY A 158 -7.61 29.74 -13.18
N TRP A 159 -7.27 29.04 -12.08
CA TRP A 159 -7.06 27.59 -12.13
C TRP A 159 -8.35 26.77 -12.09
N PRO A 160 -8.35 25.54 -12.64
CA PRO A 160 -9.54 24.70 -12.66
C PRO A 160 -10.11 24.41 -11.27
N VAL A 161 -11.41 24.66 -11.12
CA VAL A 161 -12.23 24.28 -9.96
C VAL A 161 -13.61 23.83 -10.46
N CYS A 162 -14.38 23.10 -9.65
CA CYS A 162 -15.72 22.64 -10.07
C CYS A 162 -16.82 23.69 -9.91
N GLY A 163 -16.57 24.80 -9.21
CA GLY A 163 -17.57 25.83 -8.88
C GLY A 163 -17.32 26.50 -7.53
N PRO A 164 -18.26 27.34 -7.05
CA PRO A 164 -18.07 28.20 -5.88
C PRO A 164 -17.64 27.47 -4.60
N ARG A 165 -18.21 26.28 -4.33
CA ARG A 165 -17.81 25.47 -3.18
C ARG A 165 -16.33 25.07 -3.24
N CYS A 166 -15.86 24.61 -4.40
CA CYS A 166 -14.46 24.22 -4.58
C CYS A 166 -13.52 25.43 -4.57
N GLU A 167 -13.98 26.57 -5.07
CA GLU A 167 -13.23 27.83 -5.05
C GLU A 167 -13.02 28.35 -3.63
N ALA A 168 -14.04 28.30 -2.78
CA ALA A 168 -13.98 28.74 -1.39
C ALA A 168 -13.23 27.77 -0.47
N ALA A 169 -12.91 26.55 -0.93
CA ALA A 169 -12.35 25.51 -0.09
C ALA A 169 -10.91 25.85 0.37
N PRO A 170 -10.60 25.72 1.68
CA PRO A 170 -9.30 26.06 2.24
C PRO A 170 -8.09 25.40 1.57
N VAL A 171 -8.25 24.16 1.09
CA VAL A 171 -7.17 23.37 0.46
C VAL A 171 -6.50 24.06 -0.72
N HIS A 172 -7.24 24.88 -1.46
CA HIS A 172 -6.75 25.70 -2.56
C HIS A 172 -6.71 27.18 -2.16
N ARG A 173 -7.83 27.70 -1.62
CA ARG A 173 -8.03 29.13 -1.36
C ARG A 173 -6.98 29.72 -0.43
N LEU A 174 -6.62 29.01 0.63
CA LEU A 174 -5.68 29.48 1.67
C LEU A 174 -4.25 28.99 1.43
N ALA A 175 -4.04 28.05 0.50
CA ALA A 175 -2.72 27.50 0.24
C ALA A 175 -2.03 28.27 -0.90
N GLU A 176 -2.20 27.85 -2.15
CA GLU A 176 -1.44 28.37 -3.29
C GLU A 176 -2.18 29.45 -4.10
N CYS A 177 -3.48 29.65 -3.89
CA CYS A 177 -4.34 30.45 -4.78
C CYS A 177 -3.78 31.84 -5.12
N SER A 178 -3.22 32.57 -4.15
CA SER A 178 -2.69 33.92 -4.39
C SER A 178 -1.41 33.94 -5.23
N LEU A 179 -0.68 32.82 -5.29
CA LEU A 179 0.63 32.73 -5.95
C LEU A 179 0.52 32.21 -7.38
N VAL A 180 -0.50 31.40 -7.69
CA VAL A 180 -0.54 30.66 -8.96
C VAL A 180 -1.32 31.39 -10.06
N ARG A 181 -1.73 32.65 -9.86
CA ARG A 181 -2.51 33.40 -10.85
C ARG A 181 -1.76 33.51 -12.19
N GLY A 182 -2.40 33.07 -13.28
CA GLY A 182 -1.81 33.13 -14.63
C GLY A 182 -0.76 32.05 -14.93
N HIS A 183 -0.59 31.07 -14.03
CA HIS A 183 0.38 29.98 -14.18
C HIS A 183 -0.21 28.66 -14.70
N PHE A 184 -1.51 28.64 -15.02
CA PHE A 184 -2.17 27.47 -15.61
C PHE A 184 -2.06 27.48 -17.14
N ASP A 185 -1.53 26.40 -17.72
CA ASP A 185 -1.56 26.15 -19.16
C ASP A 185 -2.04 24.73 -19.40
N GLU A 186 -3.23 24.58 -19.99
CA GLU A 186 -3.83 23.28 -20.30
C GLU A 186 -3.01 22.48 -21.33
N ARG A 187 -2.22 23.16 -22.17
CA ARG A 187 -1.38 22.52 -23.20
C ARG A 187 -0.10 21.94 -22.61
N ARG A 188 0.30 22.38 -21.41
CA ARG A 188 1.50 21.91 -20.74
C ARG A 188 1.16 20.74 -19.81
N ALA A 189 1.59 19.54 -20.20
CA ALA A 189 1.40 18.31 -19.41
C ALA A 189 1.96 18.37 -17.97
N GLY A 190 2.90 19.28 -17.72
CA GLY A 190 3.51 19.51 -16.40
C GLY A 190 2.91 20.65 -15.57
N SER A 191 1.78 21.26 -15.97
CA SER A 191 1.24 22.43 -15.23
C SER A 191 0.97 22.13 -13.75
N TYR A 192 0.62 20.90 -13.39
CA TYR A 192 0.36 20.51 -12.00
C TYR A 192 1.59 20.09 -11.19
N CYS A 193 2.77 19.96 -11.83
CA CYS A 193 3.92 19.30 -11.20
C CYS A 193 4.46 19.99 -9.95
N PHE A 194 4.31 21.32 -9.87
CA PHE A 194 4.77 22.12 -8.74
C PHE A 194 3.70 22.36 -7.67
N VAL A 195 2.41 22.07 -7.93
CA VAL A 195 1.30 22.47 -7.05
C VAL A 195 1.44 21.85 -5.65
N LEU A 196 1.62 20.53 -5.56
CA LEU A 196 1.77 19.88 -4.26
C LEU A 196 3.10 20.22 -3.57
N PRO A 197 4.27 20.20 -4.25
CA PRO A 197 5.51 20.71 -3.68
C PRO A 197 5.38 22.14 -3.12
N LEU A 198 4.71 23.04 -3.85
CA LEU A 198 4.42 24.41 -3.42
C LEU A 198 3.58 24.42 -2.14
N ARG A 199 2.45 23.69 -2.09
CA ARG A 199 1.63 23.58 -0.88
C ARG A 199 2.43 23.08 0.33
N CYS A 200 3.39 22.18 0.12
CA CYS A 200 4.29 21.71 1.17
C CYS A 200 5.30 22.77 1.63
N MET A 201 5.87 23.54 0.71
CA MET A 201 6.79 24.64 1.03
C MET A 201 6.10 25.74 1.85
N LEU A 202 4.82 25.98 1.59
CA LEU A 202 4.00 26.98 2.29
C LEU A 202 3.56 26.54 3.71
N LEU A 203 3.90 25.32 4.15
CA LEU A 203 3.57 24.87 5.51
C LEU A 203 4.40 25.62 6.56
N ARG A 204 3.69 26.24 7.52
CA ARG A 204 4.27 27.01 8.64
C ARG A 204 4.15 26.24 9.96
N ASP A 205 4.80 26.77 11.00
CA ASP A 205 4.70 26.33 12.39
C ASP A 205 4.98 24.83 12.58
N ASP A 206 4.25 24.18 13.50
CA ASP A 206 4.39 22.75 13.79
C ASP A 206 4.12 21.87 12.57
N ARG A 207 3.23 22.27 11.66
CA ARG A 207 2.95 21.52 10.44
C ARG A 207 4.17 21.51 9.50
N GLY A 208 4.81 22.66 9.35
CA GLY A 208 6.05 22.80 8.59
C GLY A 208 7.20 22.02 9.22
N ARG A 209 7.34 22.06 10.55
CA ARG A 209 8.33 21.26 11.29
C ARG A 209 8.09 19.76 11.10
N ALA A 210 6.85 19.30 11.27
CA ALA A 210 6.47 17.91 11.07
C ALA A 210 6.79 17.44 9.64
N PHE A 211 6.41 18.22 8.62
CA PHE A 211 6.71 17.90 7.22
C PHE A 211 8.22 17.80 6.95
N ARG A 212 9.01 18.78 7.40
CA ARG A 212 10.47 18.79 7.22
C ARG A 212 11.17 17.66 7.98
N SER A 213 10.55 17.13 9.03
CA SER A 213 11.06 15.97 9.76
C SER A 213 10.90 14.65 9.02
N LEU A 214 10.08 14.58 7.97
CA LEU A 214 9.86 13.34 7.21
C LEU A 214 11.10 12.97 6.37
N GLN A 215 11.34 11.67 6.22
CA GLN A 215 12.49 11.18 5.45
C GLN A 215 12.33 11.54 3.96
N SER A 216 13.30 12.23 3.37
CA SER A 216 13.25 12.64 1.96
C SER A 216 14.08 11.75 1.05
N HIS A 217 15.19 11.19 1.56
CA HIS A 217 16.24 10.60 0.74
C HIS A 217 16.75 11.52 -0.38
N LEU A 218 16.67 12.85 -0.20
CA LEU A 218 17.01 13.82 -1.25
C LEU A 218 18.40 13.58 -1.84
N ASP A 219 19.41 13.38 -1.01
CA ASP A 219 20.80 13.22 -1.48
C ASP A 219 20.98 11.98 -2.37
N ARG A 220 20.19 10.92 -2.17
CA ARG A 220 20.19 9.73 -3.06
C ARG A 220 19.46 9.98 -4.38
N ARG A 221 18.68 11.05 -4.48
CA ARG A 221 17.79 11.34 -5.60
C ARG A 221 18.32 12.44 -6.52
N LEU A 222 19.15 13.35 -6.02
CA LEU A 222 19.63 14.55 -6.75
C LEU A 222 20.14 14.23 -8.16
N ASP A 223 20.94 13.17 -8.31
CA ASP A 223 21.57 12.82 -9.58
C ASP A 223 20.66 12.07 -10.57
N THR A 224 19.42 11.74 -10.16
CA THR A 224 18.50 10.98 -11.01
C THR A 224 17.89 11.85 -12.12
N PRO A 225 17.50 11.27 -13.27
CA PRO A 225 16.84 12.02 -14.35
C PRO A 225 15.58 12.77 -13.90
N LEU A 226 14.83 12.19 -12.95
CA LEU A 226 13.63 12.81 -12.41
C LEU A 226 13.95 14.10 -11.63
N TYR A 227 15.02 14.10 -10.82
CA TYR A 227 15.35 15.25 -9.99
C TYR A 227 16.01 16.37 -10.79
N ARG A 228 16.73 16.04 -11.86
CA ARG A 228 17.15 17.03 -12.87
C ARG A 228 15.93 17.72 -13.50
N ALA A 229 14.88 16.96 -13.82
CA ALA A 229 13.64 17.53 -14.34
C ALA A 229 12.89 18.37 -13.28
N TYR A 230 12.93 17.97 -12.01
CA TYR A 230 12.32 18.72 -10.90
C TYR A 230 13.09 19.99 -10.54
N ALA A 231 14.41 20.03 -10.72
CA ALA A 231 15.18 21.26 -10.54
C ALA A 231 14.65 22.39 -11.43
N VAL A 232 14.25 22.08 -12.67
CA VAL A 232 13.66 23.06 -13.59
C VAL A 232 12.15 23.24 -13.34
N ASN A 233 11.37 22.17 -13.38
CA ASN A 233 9.91 22.27 -13.44
C ASN A 233 9.25 22.52 -12.08
N VAL A 234 9.96 22.24 -10.98
CA VAL A 234 9.46 22.45 -9.62
C VAL A 234 10.27 23.55 -8.92
N ALA A 235 11.60 23.37 -8.78
CA ALA A 235 12.41 24.28 -7.98
C ALA A 235 12.56 25.66 -8.62
N ALA A 236 13.15 25.76 -9.82
CA ALA A 236 13.28 27.04 -10.54
C ALA A 236 11.91 27.70 -10.77
N TYR A 237 10.87 26.90 -11.07
CA TYR A 237 9.51 27.43 -11.22
C TYR A 237 8.98 28.07 -9.93
N ALA A 238 9.03 27.37 -8.80
CA ALA A 238 8.56 27.91 -7.53
C ALA A 238 9.40 29.12 -7.06
N LEU A 239 10.72 29.04 -7.20
CA LEU A 239 11.63 30.06 -6.70
C LEU A 239 11.61 31.33 -7.55
N ASP A 240 11.71 31.18 -8.87
CA ASP A 240 11.94 32.30 -9.78
C ASP A 240 10.63 32.83 -10.37
N ARG A 241 9.64 31.96 -10.64
CA ARG A 241 8.36 32.37 -11.24
C ARG A 241 7.29 32.71 -10.20
N LEU A 242 7.31 32.05 -9.05
CA LEU A 242 6.35 32.31 -7.96
C LEU A 242 6.95 33.13 -6.81
N GLY A 243 8.23 33.51 -6.91
CA GLY A 243 8.89 34.44 -5.97
C GLY A 243 9.23 33.84 -4.60
N LEU A 244 9.27 32.51 -4.44
CA LEU A 244 9.51 31.89 -3.13
C LEU A 244 10.90 32.16 -2.54
N ARG A 245 11.87 32.67 -3.34
CA ARG A 245 13.17 33.14 -2.80
C ARG A 245 13.00 34.24 -1.75
N ALA A 246 12.05 35.16 -1.96
CA ALA A 246 11.77 36.23 -1.01
C ALA A 246 11.21 35.72 0.32
N ALA A 247 10.65 34.51 0.33
CA ALA A 247 10.19 33.82 1.54
C ALA A 247 11.28 32.93 2.19
N GLY A 248 12.54 33.04 1.76
CA GLY A 248 13.67 32.30 2.33
C GLY A 248 13.82 30.87 1.81
N HIS A 249 13.16 30.51 0.71
CA HIS A 249 13.34 29.20 0.07
C HIS A 249 14.49 29.21 -0.92
N ASP A 250 15.20 28.09 -0.99
CA ASP A 250 16.24 27.79 -1.97
C ASP A 250 15.93 26.53 -2.79
N GLU A 251 16.80 26.20 -3.74
CA GLU A 251 16.63 25.03 -4.61
C GLU A 251 16.55 23.73 -3.80
N ARG A 252 17.41 23.61 -2.78
CA ARG A 252 17.44 22.43 -1.93
C ARG A 252 16.13 22.24 -1.18
N SER A 253 15.52 23.31 -0.65
CA SER A 253 14.24 23.25 0.05
C SER A 253 13.08 22.86 -0.87
N ALA A 254 13.09 23.32 -2.13
CA ALA A 254 12.08 22.96 -3.13
C ALA A 254 12.20 21.49 -3.55
N LEU A 255 13.43 21.02 -3.83
CA LEU A 255 13.69 19.62 -4.14
C LEU A 255 13.45 18.71 -2.93
N HIS A 256 13.71 19.18 -1.71
CA HIS A 256 13.38 18.48 -0.47
C HIS A 256 11.87 18.24 -0.36
N ALA A 257 11.04 19.24 -0.69
CA ALA A 257 9.58 19.06 -0.68
C ALA A 257 9.14 17.95 -1.66
N ALA A 258 9.70 17.92 -2.87
CA ALA A 258 9.44 16.85 -3.83
C ALA A 258 9.92 15.46 -3.32
N ALA A 259 11.10 15.40 -2.71
CA ALA A 259 11.68 14.19 -2.14
C ALA A 259 10.91 13.61 -0.95
N VAL A 260 10.41 14.47 -0.06
CA VAL A 260 9.48 14.06 1.00
C VAL A 260 8.21 13.47 0.39
N LEU A 261 7.64 14.08 -0.65
CA LEU A 261 6.43 13.58 -1.30
C LEU A 261 6.65 12.22 -1.96
N ASP A 262 7.74 12.00 -2.69
CA ASP A 262 8.03 10.70 -3.31
C ASP A 262 8.20 9.59 -2.26
N THR A 263 8.78 9.93 -1.11
CA THR A 263 9.04 8.97 -0.04
C THR A 263 7.81 8.73 0.85
N ASN A 264 6.97 9.73 1.12
CA ASN A 264 5.95 9.66 2.19
C ASN A 264 4.50 9.84 1.73
N ALA A 265 4.25 10.33 0.52
CA ALA A 265 2.88 10.61 0.09
C ALA A 265 2.10 9.33 -0.21
N PHE A 266 0.84 9.33 0.23
CA PHE A 266 -0.15 8.29 -0.03
C PHE A 266 -0.97 8.67 -1.26
N GLU A 267 -1.30 7.67 -2.08
CA GLU A 267 -2.23 7.84 -3.18
C GLU A 267 -3.67 7.73 -2.67
N VAL A 268 -4.43 8.83 -2.77
CA VAL A 268 -5.84 8.86 -2.41
C VAL A 268 -6.66 8.59 -3.65
N ARG A 269 -7.61 7.66 -3.54
CA ARG A 269 -8.57 7.29 -4.58
C ARG A 269 -9.98 7.59 -4.09
N ARG A 270 -10.77 8.29 -4.90
CA ARG A 270 -12.20 8.56 -4.63
C ARG A 270 -13.04 8.17 -5.86
N PRO A 271 -14.36 7.95 -5.71
CA PRO A 271 -15.26 7.70 -6.82
C PRO A 271 -15.17 8.75 -7.95
N GLY A 272 -15.56 8.37 -9.17
CA GLY A 272 -15.47 9.24 -10.34
C GLY A 272 -14.04 9.42 -10.88
N GLY A 273 -13.15 8.45 -10.65
CA GLY A 273 -11.79 8.45 -11.21
C GLY A 273 -10.80 9.40 -10.54
N ARG A 274 -11.19 10.03 -9.43
CA ARG A 274 -10.38 11.02 -8.69
C ARG A 274 -9.16 10.36 -8.06
N LYS A 275 -7.97 10.81 -8.43
CA LYS A 275 -6.68 10.30 -7.92
C LYS A 275 -5.75 11.46 -7.60
N PHE A 276 -5.31 11.54 -6.35
CA PHE A 276 -4.43 12.62 -5.88
C PHE A 276 -3.49 12.11 -4.78
N ARG A 277 -2.63 12.97 -4.26
CA ARG A 277 -1.65 12.63 -3.22
C ARG A 277 -1.94 13.40 -1.94
N ALA A 278 -1.71 12.75 -0.81
CA ALA A 278 -1.76 13.36 0.51
C ALA A 278 -0.55 12.88 1.34
N VAL A 279 0.06 13.79 2.10
CA VAL A 279 1.17 13.48 3.01
C VAL A 279 0.72 13.69 4.45
N TYR A 280 1.09 12.78 5.33
CA TYR A 280 0.67 12.74 6.74
C TYR A 280 1.94 12.68 7.61
N ALA A 281 1.89 13.18 8.84
CA ALA A 281 3.04 13.18 9.72
C ALA A 281 3.22 11.81 10.38
N ASP A 282 2.22 11.39 11.13
CA ASP A 282 2.29 10.18 11.95
C ASP A 282 2.21 8.94 11.08
N ALA A 283 1.23 8.88 10.16
CA ALA A 283 1.01 7.69 9.34
C ALA A 283 2.22 7.32 8.45
N SER A 284 3.06 8.30 8.10
CA SER A 284 4.30 8.10 7.33
C SER A 284 5.42 7.42 8.12
N MET A 285 5.26 7.23 9.43
CA MET A 285 6.21 6.50 10.28
C MET A 285 5.96 4.98 10.31
N MET A 286 4.86 4.46 9.75
CA MET A 286 4.65 3.00 9.71
C MET A 286 5.69 2.34 8.81
N ALA A 287 6.41 1.34 9.30
CA ALA A 287 7.42 0.62 8.51
C ALA A 287 6.80 -0.26 7.41
N HIS A 288 7.60 -0.63 6.41
CA HIS A 288 7.19 -1.56 5.38
C HIS A 288 7.23 -3.03 5.85
N SER A 289 6.21 -3.80 5.47
CA SER A 289 6.29 -5.26 5.36
C SER A 289 5.58 -5.73 4.08
N CYS A 290 6.12 -6.77 3.44
CA CYS A 290 5.43 -7.45 2.32
C CYS A 290 4.28 -8.36 2.78
N THR A 291 4.13 -8.53 4.11
CA THR A 291 3.00 -9.17 4.80
C THR A 291 2.56 -8.23 5.94
N PRO A 292 1.85 -7.13 5.61
CA PRO A 292 1.55 -6.08 6.58
C PRO A 292 0.52 -6.54 7.63
N ASN A 293 0.56 -5.91 8.81
CA ASN A 293 -0.40 -6.14 9.88
C ASN A 293 -1.43 -5.00 10.05
N THR A 294 -1.41 -4.03 9.15
CA THR A 294 -2.39 -2.93 9.09
C THR A 294 -2.87 -2.69 7.66
N LYS A 295 -4.00 -1.99 7.57
CA LYS A 295 -4.50 -1.34 6.37
C LYS A 295 -4.82 0.11 6.67
N HIS A 296 -5.02 0.90 5.63
CA HIS A 296 -5.52 2.27 5.76
C HIS A 296 -6.69 2.53 4.82
N VAL A 297 -7.60 3.38 5.28
CA VAL A 297 -8.73 3.90 4.49
C VAL A 297 -8.78 5.41 4.59
N PHE A 298 -9.46 6.07 3.66
CA PHE A 298 -9.63 7.52 3.65
C PHE A 298 -11.06 7.91 4.01
N VAL A 299 -11.23 8.65 5.11
CA VAL A 299 -12.52 9.11 5.64
C VAL A 299 -12.66 10.64 5.52
N GLY A 300 -13.84 11.16 5.86
CA GLY A 300 -14.19 12.59 5.75
C GLY A 300 -14.90 12.95 4.45
N ASP A 301 -15.42 14.18 4.37
CA ASP A 301 -16.15 14.70 3.20
C ASP A 301 -15.24 14.72 1.95
N ALA A 302 -15.70 14.07 0.89
CA ALA A 302 -15.00 14.00 -0.38
C ALA A 302 -14.82 15.37 -1.05
N ALA A 303 -15.68 16.35 -0.73
CA ALA A 303 -15.67 17.66 -1.36
C ALA A 303 -14.78 18.69 -0.65
N ASP A 304 -14.32 18.42 0.57
CA ASP A 304 -13.43 19.33 1.31
C ASP A 304 -11.95 19.19 0.92
N GLY A 305 -11.62 18.15 0.13
CA GLY A 305 -10.26 17.94 -0.39
C GLY A 305 -9.21 17.53 0.65
N TRP A 306 -9.61 17.32 1.92
CA TRP A 306 -8.76 16.91 3.04
C TRP A 306 -9.15 15.52 3.57
N PRO A 307 -8.76 14.43 2.89
CA PRO A 307 -9.09 13.07 3.35
C PRO A 307 -8.34 12.77 4.64
N SER A 308 -9.03 12.37 5.70
CA SER A 308 -8.33 11.86 6.90
C SER A 308 -7.93 10.41 6.65
N ILE A 309 -6.69 10.04 6.99
CA ILE A 309 -6.26 8.65 6.94
C ILE A 309 -6.66 7.96 8.24
N ARG A 310 -7.26 6.77 8.12
CA ARG A 310 -7.57 5.90 9.26
C ARG A 310 -6.79 4.61 9.11
N VAL A 311 -5.93 4.30 10.08
CA VAL A 311 -5.10 3.09 10.12
C VAL A 311 -5.75 2.06 11.04
N VAL A 312 -5.95 0.84 10.54
CA VAL A 312 -6.67 -0.24 11.23
C VAL A 312 -5.81 -1.50 11.25
N ALA A 313 -5.73 -2.17 12.41
CA ALA A 313 -5.08 -3.48 12.52
C ALA A 313 -5.87 -4.54 11.75
N THR A 314 -5.20 -5.26 10.86
CA THR A 314 -5.83 -6.33 10.07
C THR A 314 -5.76 -7.68 10.76
N VAL A 315 -4.79 -7.84 11.66
CA VAL A 315 -4.55 -9.02 12.50
C VAL A 315 -4.23 -8.56 13.93
N PRO A 316 -4.28 -9.45 14.94
CA PRO A 316 -3.76 -9.12 16.27
C PRO A 316 -2.29 -8.74 16.21
N ILE A 317 -1.91 -7.66 16.90
CA ILE A 317 -0.51 -7.20 16.98
C ILE A 317 -0.09 -7.24 18.45
N GLY A 318 0.90 -8.07 18.77
CA GLY A 318 1.39 -8.20 20.15
C GLY A 318 2.16 -6.97 20.60
N ARG A 319 2.19 -6.70 21.91
CA ARG A 319 3.03 -5.66 22.54
C ARG A 319 4.49 -5.77 22.10
N GLY A 320 5.12 -4.63 21.82
CA GLY A 320 6.51 -4.54 21.40
C GLY A 320 6.74 -4.93 19.93
N SER A 321 5.68 -5.21 19.18
CA SER A 321 5.81 -5.57 17.76
C SER A 321 5.77 -4.32 16.87
N PRO A 322 6.52 -4.31 15.75
CA PRO A 322 6.41 -3.25 14.75
C PRO A 322 5.01 -3.19 14.13
N VAL A 323 4.48 -1.97 13.98
CA VAL A 323 3.28 -1.72 13.18
C VAL A 323 3.70 -1.46 11.74
N THR A 324 3.17 -2.24 10.80
CA THR A 324 3.63 -2.28 9.42
C THR A 324 2.50 -2.09 8.42
N ALA A 325 2.83 -1.39 7.34
CA ALA A 325 2.00 -1.25 6.14
C ALA A 325 2.77 -1.76 4.91
N THR A 326 2.08 -1.97 3.78
CA THR A 326 2.78 -2.27 2.51
C THR A 326 2.93 -1.00 1.68
N TYR A 327 4.12 -0.81 1.08
CA TYR A 327 4.41 0.31 0.15
C TYR A 327 4.41 -0.15 -1.32
N THR A 328 4.09 -1.42 -1.55
CA THR A 328 4.15 -2.09 -2.85
C THR A 328 2.95 -3.02 -3.00
N GLN A 329 2.79 -3.59 -4.19
CA GLN A 329 1.76 -4.59 -4.45
C GLN A 329 2.17 -5.95 -3.89
N THR A 330 1.27 -6.58 -3.14
CA THR A 330 1.53 -7.86 -2.46
C THR A 330 1.51 -9.05 -3.42
N LEU A 331 0.80 -8.98 -4.55
CA LEU A 331 0.79 -10.04 -5.56
C LEU A 331 2.00 -10.02 -6.51
N TRP A 332 2.90 -9.05 -6.40
CA TRP A 332 4.16 -9.03 -7.15
C TRP A 332 5.15 -10.04 -6.56
N CYS A 333 6.06 -10.55 -7.39
CA CYS A 333 7.17 -11.40 -6.94
C CYS A 333 8.25 -10.58 -6.18
N THR A 334 9.13 -11.26 -5.46
CA THR A 334 10.17 -10.63 -4.62
C THR A 334 11.07 -9.68 -5.41
N ARG A 335 11.49 -10.08 -6.63
CA ARG A 335 12.29 -9.24 -7.54
C ARG A 335 11.63 -7.90 -7.79
N ASP A 336 10.38 -7.93 -8.24
CA ASP A 336 9.66 -6.72 -8.66
C ASP A 336 9.30 -5.83 -7.46
N ARG A 337 8.97 -6.44 -6.30
CA ARG A 337 8.77 -5.69 -5.05
C ARG A 337 10.05 -4.96 -4.62
N ARG A 338 11.20 -5.64 -4.59
CA ARG A 338 12.49 -5.03 -4.22
C ARG A 338 12.90 -3.92 -5.18
N GLN A 339 12.74 -4.15 -6.49
CA GLN A 339 13.04 -3.13 -7.49
C GLN A 339 12.19 -1.86 -7.29
N HIS A 340 10.88 -2.02 -7.05
CA HIS A 340 9.99 -0.89 -6.79
C HIS A 340 10.32 -0.17 -5.48
N LEU A 341 10.60 -0.90 -4.40
CA LEU A 341 10.97 -0.29 -3.11
C LEU A 341 12.30 0.46 -3.20
N LEU A 342 13.29 -0.09 -3.92
CA LEU A 342 14.56 0.58 -4.14
C LEU A 342 14.36 1.90 -4.91
N ALA A 343 13.61 1.85 -6.02
CA ALA A 343 13.37 3.02 -6.85
C ALA A 343 12.49 4.08 -6.16
N ALA A 344 11.42 3.67 -5.49
CA ALA A 344 10.43 4.58 -4.91
C ALA A 344 10.78 5.02 -3.48
N LYS A 345 11.45 4.17 -2.69
CA LYS A 345 11.65 4.35 -1.25
C LYS A 345 13.11 4.23 -0.82
N CYS A 346 14.05 4.00 -1.74
CA CYS A 346 15.50 4.01 -1.49
C CYS A 346 15.99 2.95 -0.49
N PHE A 347 15.32 1.80 -0.38
CA PHE A 347 15.78 0.66 0.43
C PHE A 347 15.44 -0.68 -0.22
N GLU A 348 16.16 -1.74 0.19
CA GLU A 348 15.86 -3.12 -0.20
C GLU A 348 15.19 -3.86 0.95
N CYS A 349 14.09 -4.57 0.66
CA CYS A 349 13.32 -5.26 1.68
C CYS A 349 13.94 -6.63 2.04
N VAL A 350 14.07 -6.86 3.35
CA VAL A 350 14.61 -8.09 3.96
C VAL A 350 13.59 -8.78 4.88
N CYS A 351 12.29 -8.44 4.78
CA CYS A 351 11.25 -9.11 5.56
C CYS A 351 11.22 -10.63 5.30
N ALA A 352 10.58 -11.40 6.19
CA ALA A 352 10.53 -12.86 6.11
C ALA A 352 10.15 -13.39 4.71
N ARG A 353 9.18 -12.75 4.04
CA ARG A 353 8.78 -13.12 2.69
C ARG A 353 9.86 -12.86 1.63
N CYS A 354 10.59 -11.76 1.73
CA CYS A 354 11.67 -11.45 0.80
C CYS A 354 12.94 -12.28 1.06
N ALA A 355 13.12 -12.75 2.30
CA ALA A 355 14.24 -13.61 2.68
C ALA A 355 14.03 -15.08 2.25
N ASP A 356 12.78 -15.53 2.16
CA ASP A 356 12.42 -16.88 1.73
C ASP A 356 12.32 -16.99 0.18
N PRO A 357 13.14 -17.80 -0.50
CA PRO A 357 13.05 -18.03 -1.94
C PRO A 357 11.68 -18.53 -2.41
N SER A 358 10.97 -19.29 -1.57
CA SER A 358 9.63 -19.79 -1.87
C SER A 358 8.53 -18.74 -1.65
N GLU A 359 8.87 -17.54 -1.17
CA GLU A 359 7.94 -16.48 -0.77
C GLU A 359 6.88 -16.97 0.23
N LEU A 360 7.30 -17.57 1.34
CA LEU A 360 6.43 -18.20 2.34
C LEU A 360 5.58 -19.34 1.75
N GLY A 361 6.17 -20.12 0.86
CA GLY A 361 5.50 -21.21 0.15
C GLY A 361 4.49 -20.77 -0.91
N THR A 362 4.32 -19.47 -1.17
CA THR A 362 3.39 -18.98 -2.21
C THR A 362 3.93 -19.16 -3.61
N HIS A 363 5.26 -19.26 -3.76
CA HIS A 363 5.92 -19.53 -5.03
C HIS A 363 5.61 -18.50 -6.14
N LEU A 364 5.21 -17.28 -5.77
CA LEU A 364 4.85 -16.23 -6.73
C LEU A 364 6.01 -15.85 -7.66
N GLY A 365 7.24 -15.87 -7.16
CA GLY A 365 8.45 -15.59 -7.93
C GLY A 365 9.19 -16.82 -8.45
N SER A 366 8.69 -18.03 -8.21
CA SER A 366 9.31 -19.27 -8.71
C SER A 366 8.69 -19.70 -10.03
N VAL A 367 9.39 -20.58 -10.75
CA VAL A 367 8.97 -21.10 -12.06
C VAL A 367 8.93 -22.62 -12.06
N THR A 368 8.29 -23.22 -13.05
CA THR A 368 8.26 -24.68 -13.21
C THR A 368 9.69 -25.21 -13.38
N CYS A 369 10.05 -26.26 -12.63
CA CYS A 369 11.35 -26.91 -12.81
C CYS A 369 11.37 -27.67 -14.14
N PRO A 370 12.36 -27.44 -15.03
CA PRO A 370 12.45 -28.15 -16.30
C PRO A 370 12.85 -29.62 -16.13
N GLU A 371 13.40 -29.98 -14.97
CA GLU A 371 14.00 -31.29 -14.75
C GLU A 371 13.14 -32.25 -13.91
N CYS A 372 12.02 -31.79 -13.34
CA CYS A 372 11.12 -32.67 -12.60
C CYS A 372 9.69 -32.13 -12.52
N ASP A 373 8.71 -33.02 -12.55
CA ASP A 373 7.28 -32.68 -12.71
C ASP A 373 6.67 -31.92 -11.53
N ARG A 374 7.28 -31.99 -10.34
CA ARG A 374 6.70 -31.44 -9.10
C ARG A 374 7.53 -30.30 -8.49
N GLY A 375 8.66 -29.99 -9.10
CA GLY A 375 9.59 -28.99 -8.57
C GLY A 375 9.28 -27.58 -9.05
N ARG A 376 9.62 -26.59 -8.22
CA ARG A 376 9.61 -25.18 -8.59
C ARG A 376 10.99 -24.60 -8.36
N ALA A 377 11.55 -23.91 -9.35
CA ALA A 377 12.83 -23.24 -9.21
C ALA A 377 12.62 -21.80 -8.75
N ALA A 378 13.30 -21.41 -7.68
CA ALA A 378 13.28 -20.06 -7.12
C ALA A 378 14.70 -19.49 -7.07
N SER A 379 14.83 -18.18 -7.22
CA SER A 379 16.12 -17.50 -7.10
C SER A 379 16.56 -17.43 -5.63
N ASP A 380 17.77 -17.91 -5.33
CA ASP A 380 18.42 -17.78 -4.04
C ASP A 380 19.05 -16.38 -3.85
N ALA A 381 19.63 -16.12 -2.67
CA ALA A 381 20.27 -14.84 -2.37
C ALA A 381 21.49 -14.53 -3.28
N THR A 382 22.04 -15.52 -3.97
CA THR A 382 23.14 -15.37 -4.92
C THR A 382 22.68 -15.17 -6.37
N GLY A 383 21.35 -15.18 -6.59
CA GLY A 383 20.74 -15.07 -7.92
C GLY A 383 20.65 -16.40 -8.67
N ARG A 384 21.03 -17.53 -8.06
CA ARG A 384 20.91 -18.86 -8.69
C ARG A 384 19.49 -19.37 -8.55
N TRP A 385 18.93 -19.90 -9.64
CA TRP A 385 17.63 -20.52 -9.63
C TRP A 385 17.76 -21.99 -9.24
N LEU A 386 17.25 -22.36 -8.07
CA LEU A 386 17.36 -23.72 -7.55
C LEU A 386 15.96 -24.30 -7.33
N CYS A 387 15.77 -25.55 -7.79
CA CYS A 387 14.54 -26.28 -7.56
C CYS A 387 14.37 -26.64 -6.08
N THR A 388 13.25 -26.27 -5.48
CA THR A 388 12.95 -26.57 -4.06
C THR A 388 12.65 -28.05 -3.79
N ALA A 389 12.45 -28.86 -4.83
CA ALA A 389 12.16 -30.29 -4.70
C ALA A 389 13.37 -31.19 -5.01
N CYS A 390 14.08 -30.95 -6.12
CA CYS A 390 15.17 -31.81 -6.57
C CYS A 390 16.57 -31.17 -6.43
N GLY A 391 16.65 -29.90 -6.02
CA GLY A 391 17.92 -29.18 -5.82
C GLY A 391 18.67 -28.80 -7.10
N ARG A 392 18.20 -29.24 -8.28
CA ARG A 392 18.84 -28.91 -9.55
C ARG A 392 18.73 -27.43 -9.87
N GLN A 393 19.81 -26.89 -10.44
CA GLN A 393 19.86 -25.53 -10.93
C GLN A 393 19.07 -25.41 -12.23
N ALA A 394 18.18 -24.43 -12.28
CA ALA A 394 17.51 -24.03 -13.51
C ALA A 394 18.27 -22.85 -14.17
N ALA A 395 18.07 -22.67 -15.47
CA ALA A 395 18.50 -21.46 -16.15
C ALA A 395 17.80 -20.22 -15.57
N ASP A 396 18.34 -19.03 -15.81
CA ASP A 396 17.60 -17.80 -15.52
C ASP A 396 16.34 -17.76 -16.39
N VAL A 397 15.22 -17.39 -15.76
CA VAL A 397 13.92 -17.65 -16.33
C VAL A 397 13.24 -16.35 -16.74
N ASP A 398 13.14 -16.15 -18.05
CA ASP A 398 12.49 -14.99 -18.64
C ASP A 398 10.98 -15.23 -18.81
N VAL A 399 10.19 -14.38 -18.17
CA VAL A 399 8.73 -14.37 -18.24
C VAL A 399 8.18 -13.18 -19.05
N THR A 400 9.08 -12.43 -19.72
CA THR A 400 8.74 -11.20 -20.45
C THR A 400 7.73 -11.44 -21.57
N GLU A 401 7.80 -12.58 -22.26
CA GLU A 401 6.81 -12.94 -23.28
C GLU A 401 5.42 -13.16 -22.68
N ALA A 402 5.31 -13.93 -21.59
CA ALA A 402 4.03 -14.13 -20.93
C ALA A 402 3.43 -12.80 -20.44
N GLU A 403 4.25 -11.93 -19.85
CA GLU A 403 3.78 -10.60 -19.46
C GLU A 403 3.32 -9.76 -20.67
N ARG A 404 4.00 -9.87 -21.83
CA ARG A 404 3.61 -9.18 -23.07
C ARG A 404 2.26 -9.67 -23.54
N VAL A 405 2.04 -10.98 -23.55
CA VAL A 405 0.75 -11.59 -23.90
C VAL A 405 -0.35 -11.08 -22.97
N VAL A 406 -0.14 -11.09 -21.65
CA VAL A 406 -1.15 -10.60 -20.69
C VAL A 406 -1.44 -9.11 -20.89
N ARG A 407 -0.41 -8.29 -21.17
CA ARG A 407 -0.61 -6.85 -21.45
C ARG A 407 -1.44 -6.59 -22.71
N ALA A 408 -1.38 -7.49 -23.69
CA ALA A 408 -2.12 -7.39 -24.94
C ALA A 408 -3.56 -7.92 -24.86
N LEU A 409 -3.97 -8.53 -23.74
CA LEU A 409 -5.35 -9.01 -23.56
C LEU A 409 -6.33 -7.83 -23.51
N ASP A 410 -7.48 -8.02 -24.15
CA ASP A 410 -8.62 -7.12 -23.99
C ASP A 410 -9.14 -7.22 -22.55
N LYS A 411 -9.00 -6.11 -21.80
CA LYS A 411 -9.36 -6.02 -20.37
C LYS A 411 -10.86 -6.04 -20.12
N THR A 412 -11.69 -6.19 -21.15
CA THR A 412 -13.16 -6.28 -21.05
C THR A 412 -13.69 -7.67 -21.42
N ASP A 413 -12.86 -8.50 -22.05
CA ASP A 413 -13.21 -9.85 -22.49
C ASP A 413 -12.69 -10.92 -21.51
N CYS A 414 -13.54 -11.86 -21.12
CA CYS A 414 -13.15 -12.99 -20.27
C CYS A 414 -12.39 -14.06 -21.06
N THR A 415 -12.67 -14.21 -22.36
CA THR A 415 -12.19 -15.32 -23.20
C THR A 415 -10.67 -15.31 -23.33
N GLY A 416 -10.08 -14.13 -23.52
CA GLY A 416 -8.62 -13.98 -23.57
C GLY A 416 -7.92 -14.46 -22.29
N PHE A 417 -8.47 -14.13 -21.11
CA PHE A 417 -7.92 -14.55 -19.82
C PHE A 417 -8.12 -16.05 -19.58
N GLU A 418 -9.31 -16.59 -19.91
CA GLU A 418 -9.61 -18.02 -19.81
C GLU A 418 -8.62 -18.85 -20.64
N ARG A 419 -8.41 -18.45 -21.91
CA ARG A 419 -7.47 -19.10 -22.83
C ARG A 419 -6.02 -19.03 -22.33
N PHE A 420 -5.61 -17.91 -21.74
CA PHE A 420 -4.28 -17.80 -21.14
C PHE A 420 -4.09 -18.83 -20.02
N LEU A 421 -5.08 -18.97 -19.14
CA LEU A 421 -5.03 -19.95 -18.05
C LEU A 421 -5.05 -21.40 -18.56
N GLU A 422 -5.77 -21.68 -19.65
CA GLU A 422 -5.72 -22.99 -20.32
C GLU A 422 -4.33 -23.31 -20.84
N ARG A 423 -3.69 -22.36 -21.53
CA ARG A 423 -2.30 -22.52 -22.03
C ARG A 423 -1.28 -22.76 -20.93
N VAL A 424 -1.43 -22.12 -19.77
CA VAL A 424 -0.56 -22.39 -18.60
C VAL A 424 -0.77 -23.82 -18.09
N ARG A 425 -2.02 -24.29 -18.00
CA ARG A 425 -2.33 -25.67 -17.56
C ARG A 425 -1.82 -26.73 -18.53
N GLU A 426 -1.86 -26.44 -19.82
CA GLU A 426 -1.38 -27.32 -20.90
C GLU A 426 0.15 -27.30 -21.05
N GLY A 427 0.86 -26.44 -20.32
CA GLY A 427 2.31 -26.30 -20.43
C GLY A 427 2.77 -25.59 -21.71
N THR A 428 1.87 -24.92 -22.44
CA THR A 428 2.21 -24.12 -23.64
C THR A 428 2.61 -22.68 -23.31
N MET A 429 2.60 -22.33 -22.02
CA MET A 429 3.16 -21.11 -21.45
C MET A 429 4.22 -21.44 -20.39
N THR A 430 5.14 -22.36 -20.71
CA THR A 430 6.36 -22.50 -19.92
C THR A 430 7.10 -21.16 -19.91
N PRO A 431 7.72 -20.80 -18.78
CA PRO A 431 8.03 -21.62 -17.60
C PRO A 431 7.02 -21.41 -16.46
N LEU A 432 5.82 -20.89 -16.75
CA LEU A 432 4.84 -20.53 -15.74
C LEU A 432 4.18 -21.77 -15.12
N HIS A 433 3.89 -21.68 -13.81
CA HIS A 433 2.95 -22.55 -13.13
C HIS A 433 1.72 -21.78 -12.64
N ASP A 434 0.76 -22.50 -12.09
CA ASP A 434 -0.55 -21.99 -11.70
C ASP A 434 -0.51 -20.91 -10.60
N ASP A 435 0.50 -20.99 -9.72
CA ASP A 435 0.74 -20.01 -8.64
C ASP A 435 1.77 -18.91 -8.99
N HIS A 436 2.29 -18.87 -10.22
CA HIS A 436 3.28 -17.86 -10.61
C HIS A 436 2.60 -16.48 -10.64
N TYR A 437 3.30 -15.40 -10.27
CA TYR A 437 2.69 -14.07 -10.15
C TYR A 437 1.88 -13.68 -11.40
N VAL A 438 2.45 -13.82 -12.60
CA VAL A 438 1.77 -13.58 -13.90
C VAL A 438 0.41 -14.30 -13.96
N THR A 439 0.38 -15.61 -13.68
CA THR A 439 -0.83 -16.43 -13.68
C THR A 439 -1.83 -15.97 -12.62
N VAL A 440 -1.36 -15.69 -11.40
CA VAL A 440 -2.17 -15.17 -10.29
C VAL A 440 -2.81 -13.82 -10.64
N GLY A 441 -2.07 -12.95 -11.34
CA GLY A 441 -2.60 -11.68 -11.82
C GLY A 441 -3.71 -11.83 -12.87
N VAL A 442 -3.56 -12.80 -13.79
CA VAL A 442 -4.60 -13.16 -14.78
C VAL A 442 -5.84 -13.69 -14.06
N LYS A 443 -5.65 -14.60 -13.08
CA LYS A 443 -6.72 -15.12 -12.23
C LYS A 443 -7.49 -14.00 -11.52
N TYR A 444 -6.76 -13.05 -10.92
CA TYR A 444 -7.38 -11.95 -10.20
C TYR A 444 -8.16 -10.99 -11.11
N ALA A 445 -7.62 -10.69 -12.30
CA ALA A 445 -8.35 -9.91 -13.30
C ALA A 445 -9.62 -10.62 -13.77
N LEU A 446 -9.54 -11.93 -14.01
CA LEU A 446 -10.67 -12.73 -14.48
C LEU A 446 -11.83 -12.77 -13.47
N VAL A 447 -11.55 -12.94 -12.17
CA VAL A 447 -12.64 -12.92 -11.16
C VAL A 447 -13.29 -11.54 -11.03
N GLN A 448 -12.55 -10.45 -11.26
CA GLN A 448 -13.15 -9.11 -11.31
C GLN A 448 -14.09 -8.97 -12.51
N LEU A 449 -13.71 -9.47 -13.69
CA LEU A 449 -14.57 -9.47 -14.87
C LEU A 449 -15.80 -10.36 -14.70
N TYR A 450 -15.62 -11.54 -14.11
CA TYR A 450 -16.73 -12.42 -13.77
C TYR A 450 -17.70 -11.75 -12.80
N ALA A 451 -17.22 -11.02 -11.80
CA ALA A 451 -18.06 -10.39 -10.79
C ALA A 451 -19.12 -9.44 -11.38
N ASP A 452 -18.77 -8.72 -12.45
CA ASP A 452 -19.67 -7.79 -13.14
C ASP A 452 -20.67 -8.51 -14.05
N ARG A 453 -20.44 -9.80 -14.36
CA ARG A 453 -21.20 -10.59 -15.34
C ARG A 453 -21.85 -11.84 -14.76
N ILE A 454 -21.87 -11.99 -13.44
CA ILE A 454 -22.38 -13.19 -12.74
C ILE A 454 -23.75 -13.69 -13.26
N PRO A 455 -24.74 -12.82 -13.56
CA PRO A 455 -26.02 -13.28 -14.10
C PRO A 455 -25.89 -14.09 -15.40
N ASP A 456 -24.89 -13.79 -16.22
CA ASP A 456 -24.71 -14.28 -17.59
C ASP A 456 -23.67 -15.42 -17.68
N LEU A 457 -22.95 -15.71 -16.59
CA LEU A 457 -21.92 -16.74 -16.58
C LEU A 457 -22.50 -18.15 -16.70
N SER A 458 -21.82 -18.97 -17.50
CA SER A 458 -22.11 -20.40 -17.60
C SER A 458 -21.79 -21.15 -16.29
N ALA A 459 -22.33 -22.36 -16.12
CA ALA A 459 -22.00 -23.20 -14.97
C ALA A 459 -20.50 -23.57 -14.89
N LYS A 460 -19.78 -23.62 -16.03
CA LYS A 460 -18.32 -23.82 -16.08
C LYS A 460 -17.60 -22.58 -15.54
N GLN A 461 -17.97 -21.39 -16.01
CA GLN A 461 -17.38 -20.13 -15.57
C GLN A 461 -17.65 -19.83 -14.10
N LEU A 462 -18.84 -20.13 -13.59
CA LEU A 462 -19.15 -19.99 -12.17
C LEU A 462 -18.28 -20.92 -11.30
N LYS A 463 -18.05 -22.16 -11.72
CA LYS A 463 -17.10 -23.06 -11.03
C LYS A 463 -15.67 -22.53 -11.07
N ASN A 464 -15.25 -21.97 -12.21
CA ASN A 464 -13.93 -21.35 -12.34
C ASN A 464 -13.81 -20.15 -11.40
N ASN A 465 -14.82 -19.29 -11.35
CA ASN A 465 -14.88 -18.15 -10.44
C ASN A 465 -14.72 -18.59 -8.97
N THR A 466 -15.49 -19.58 -8.53
CA THR A 466 -15.41 -20.06 -7.13
C THR A 466 -14.05 -20.66 -6.82
N LYS A 467 -13.51 -21.50 -7.73
CA LYS A 467 -12.18 -22.12 -7.56
C LYS A 467 -11.07 -21.07 -7.48
N ILE A 468 -11.08 -20.09 -8.38
CA ILE A 468 -10.07 -19.03 -8.40
C ILE A 468 -10.18 -18.16 -7.14
N CYS A 469 -11.40 -17.81 -6.71
CA CYS A 469 -11.57 -17.05 -5.46
C CYS A 469 -10.99 -17.79 -4.25
N GLU A 470 -11.21 -19.11 -4.15
CA GLU A 470 -10.64 -19.94 -3.09
C GLU A 470 -9.11 -20.02 -3.14
N GLU A 471 -8.52 -20.12 -4.34
CA GLU A 471 -7.07 -20.05 -4.55
C GLU A 471 -6.49 -18.71 -4.08
N LEU A 472 -7.11 -17.60 -4.49
CA LEU A 472 -6.68 -16.26 -4.12
C LEU A 472 -6.89 -15.97 -2.61
N LEU A 473 -7.91 -16.56 -1.99
CA LEU A 473 -8.11 -16.47 -0.53
C LEU A 473 -6.99 -17.17 0.25
N ARG A 474 -6.47 -18.31 -0.25
CA ARG A 474 -5.29 -18.95 0.34
C ARG A 474 -4.03 -18.09 0.22
N LEU A 475 -3.88 -17.35 -0.88
CA LEU A 475 -2.82 -16.34 -0.99
C LEU A 475 -3.04 -15.18 -0.02
N ALA A 476 -4.30 -14.71 0.13
CA ALA A 476 -4.63 -13.66 1.09
C ALA A 476 -4.29 -14.06 2.53
N ASP A 477 -4.47 -15.33 2.92
CA ASP A 477 -4.09 -15.85 4.24
C ASP A 477 -2.61 -15.68 4.56
N VAL A 478 -1.75 -15.68 3.54
CA VAL A 478 -0.29 -15.55 3.70
C VAL A 478 0.18 -14.11 3.48
N LEU A 479 -0.36 -13.43 2.46
CA LEU A 479 0.18 -12.16 1.97
C LEU A 479 -0.51 -10.93 2.56
N GLU A 480 -1.82 -11.01 2.81
CA GLU A 480 -2.65 -9.92 3.33
C GLU A 480 -3.67 -10.44 4.34
N PRO A 481 -3.20 -10.99 5.48
CA PRO A 481 -4.04 -11.73 6.40
C PRO A 481 -5.06 -10.83 7.11
N GLY A 482 -6.17 -11.46 7.51
CA GLY A 482 -7.20 -10.84 8.33
C GLY A 482 -8.17 -9.95 7.54
N ILE A 483 -8.55 -8.80 8.10
CA ILE A 483 -9.66 -7.98 7.57
C ILE A 483 -9.26 -7.00 6.46
N THR A 484 -8.80 -7.52 5.32
CA THR A 484 -8.27 -6.72 4.20
C THR A 484 -9.30 -6.52 3.08
N ARG A 485 -9.15 -5.41 2.33
CA ARG A 485 -9.95 -5.14 1.12
C ARG A 485 -9.92 -6.30 0.14
N PHE A 486 -8.72 -6.83 -0.14
CA PHE A 486 -8.51 -7.96 -1.04
C PHE A 486 -9.34 -9.17 -0.61
N ARG A 487 -9.30 -9.55 0.66
CA ARG A 487 -10.11 -10.64 1.21
C ARG A 487 -11.60 -10.37 1.11
N GLY A 488 -12.06 -9.17 1.47
CA GLY A 488 -13.48 -8.79 1.40
C GLY A 488 -14.04 -8.92 -0.01
N LEU A 489 -13.33 -8.40 -1.01
CA LEU A 489 -13.74 -8.49 -2.41
C LEU A 489 -13.77 -9.95 -2.92
N LEU A 490 -12.77 -10.77 -2.58
CA LEU A 490 -12.76 -12.18 -2.97
C LEU A 490 -13.91 -12.97 -2.35
N LEU A 491 -14.23 -12.73 -1.07
CA LEU A 491 -15.39 -13.34 -0.42
C LEU A 491 -16.69 -12.91 -1.10
N PHE A 492 -16.83 -11.63 -1.46
CA PHE A 492 -17.97 -11.13 -2.20
C PHE A 492 -18.13 -11.83 -3.56
N TYR A 493 -17.06 -11.91 -4.37
CA TYR A 493 -17.08 -12.59 -5.68
C TYR A 493 -17.41 -14.08 -5.54
N LEU A 494 -16.87 -14.73 -4.51
CA LEU A 494 -17.14 -16.13 -4.19
C LEU A 494 -18.62 -16.34 -3.84
N VAL A 495 -19.16 -15.54 -2.92
CA VAL A 495 -20.57 -15.62 -2.49
C VAL A 495 -21.51 -15.43 -3.68
N CYS A 496 -21.30 -14.39 -4.49
CA CYS A 496 -22.16 -14.12 -5.64
C CYS A 496 -22.13 -15.28 -6.65
N GLY A 497 -20.95 -15.85 -6.92
CA GLY A 497 -20.80 -17.03 -7.77
C GLY A 497 -21.51 -18.27 -7.20
N LEU A 498 -21.35 -18.55 -5.90
CA LEU A 498 -22.01 -19.68 -5.22
C LEU A 498 -23.53 -19.53 -5.21
N LYS A 499 -24.07 -18.33 -4.94
CA LYS A 499 -25.52 -18.05 -4.98
C LYS A 499 -26.09 -18.37 -6.37
N LYS A 500 -25.43 -17.95 -7.45
CA LYS A 500 -25.86 -18.26 -8.83
C LYS A 500 -25.74 -19.75 -9.14
N LEU A 501 -24.64 -20.39 -8.76
CA LEU A 501 -24.43 -21.83 -8.97
C LEU A 501 -25.45 -22.69 -8.22
N LYS A 502 -25.82 -22.30 -6.99
CA LYS A 502 -26.91 -22.89 -6.21
C LYS A 502 -28.22 -22.85 -6.98
N ARG A 503 -28.59 -21.68 -7.53
CA ARG A 503 -29.83 -21.51 -8.31
C ARG A 503 -29.87 -22.42 -9.55
N ILE A 504 -28.75 -22.52 -10.28
CA ILE A 504 -28.65 -23.37 -11.48
C ILE A 504 -28.75 -24.85 -11.12
N LYS A 505 -28.03 -25.29 -10.07
CA LYS A 505 -27.91 -26.72 -9.75
C LYS A 505 -28.94 -27.26 -8.75
N LYS A 506 -29.75 -26.40 -8.14
CA LYS A 506 -30.73 -26.74 -7.08
C LYS A 506 -30.12 -27.56 -5.91
N LYS A 507 -28.86 -27.29 -5.53
CA LYS A 507 -28.18 -27.99 -4.42
C LYS A 507 -28.25 -27.20 -3.12
N SER A 508 -28.77 -27.78 -2.03
CA SER A 508 -28.85 -27.12 -0.71
C SER A 508 -27.52 -27.04 0.04
N ASN A 509 -26.52 -27.82 -0.36
CA ASN A 509 -25.23 -27.92 0.35
C ASN A 509 -24.37 -26.64 0.36
N TYR A 510 -24.80 -25.57 -0.31
CA TYR A 510 -24.10 -24.28 -0.30
C TYR A 510 -24.57 -23.33 0.79
N ASP A 511 -25.67 -23.60 1.50
CA ASP A 511 -26.31 -22.58 2.35
C ASP A 511 -25.47 -22.13 3.53
N GLU A 512 -24.91 -23.08 4.28
CA GLU A 512 -24.04 -22.76 5.41
C GLU A 512 -22.76 -22.05 4.96
N ILE A 513 -22.18 -22.50 3.84
CA ILE A 513 -20.96 -21.92 3.26
C ILE A 513 -21.22 -20.47 2.80
N ILE A 514 -22.32 -20.24 2.07
CA ILE A 514 -22.72 -18.91 1.59
C ILE A 514 -22.95 -17.98 2.79
N LYS A 515 -23.66 -18.44 3.82
CA LYS A 515 -23.91 -17.65 5.04
C LYS A 515 -22.60 -17.23 5.70
N ASN A 516 -21.70 -18.17 5.97
CA ASN A 516 -20.41 -17.92 6.62
C ASN A 516 -19.55 -16.93 5.82
N TYR A 517 -19.42 -17.10 4.51
CA TYR A 517 -18.65 -16.17 3.67
C TYR A 517 -19.31 -14.79 3.57
N THR A 518 -20.64 -14.73 3.56
CA THR A 518 -21.38 -13.46 3.57
C THR A 518 -21.09 -12.67 4.86
N GLU A 519 -21.22 -13.31 6.02
CA GLU A 519 -20.94 -12.68 7.32
C GLU A 519 -19.51 -12.14 7.40
N LYS A 520 -18.52 -12.92 6.94
CA LYS A 520 -17.12 -12.48 6.87
C LYS A 520 -16.92 -11.30 5.92
N SER A 521 -17.55 -11.32 4.74
CA SER A 521 -17.45 -10.23 3.77
C SER A 521 -18.06 -8.94 4.31
N VAL A 522 -19.24 -9.02 4.93
CA VAL A 522 -19.93 -7.87 5.53
C VAL A 522 -19.12 -7.27 6.67
N ALA A 523 -18.53 -8.10 7.54
CA ALA A 523 -17.66 -7.63 8.62
C ALA A 523 -16.46 -6.83 8.09
N ILE A 524 -15.87 -7.24 6.96
CA ILE A 524 -14.78 -6.51 6.31
C ILE A 524 -15.29 -5.20 5.69
N PHE A 525 -16.40 -5.22 4.94
CA PHE A 525 -16.91 -4.02 4.26
C PHE A 525 -17.35 -2.91 5.21
N LYS A 526 -17.82 -3.24 6.43
CA LYS A 526 -18.08 -2.22 7.48
C LYS A 526 -16.84 -1.40 7.87
N THR A 527 -15.64 -1.88 7.53
CA THR A 527 -14.37 -1.19 7.78
C THR A 527 -13.79 -0.54 6.52
N GLU A 528 -14.48 -0.62 5.38
CA GLU A 528 -14.09 -0.10 4.06
C GLU A 528 -15.15 0.90 3.57
N PRO A 529 -15.03 2.19 3.92
CA PRO A 529 -16.08 3.19 3.63
C PRO A 529 -16.47 3.29 2.15
N ASP A 530 -15.56 2.99 1.23
CA ASP A 530 -15.82 3.03 -0.21
C ASP A 530 -16.46 1.73 -0.76
N LEU A 531 -16.60 0.69 0.07
CA LEU A 531 -17.19 -0.60 -0.29
C LEU A 531 -18.47 -0.93 0.51
N ASP A 532 -18.93 -0.03 1.37
CA ASP A 532 -20.14 -0.20 2.19
C ASP A 532 -21.36 -0.58 1.34
N TYR A 533 -21.52 0.06 0.17
CA TYR A 533 -22.60 -0.24 -0.79
C TYR A 533 -22.66 -1.70 -1.28
N LEU A 534 -21.59 -2.48 -1.10
CA LEU A 534 -21.59 -3.91 -1.44
C LEU A 534 -22.29 -4.77 -0.39
N ILE A 535 -22.50 -4.26 0.83
CA ILE A 535 -23.26 -4.94 1.89
C ILE A 535 -24.71 -5.15 1.43
N ASP A 536 -25.33 -4.11 0.87
CA ASP A 536 -26.70 -4.18 0.36
C ASP A 536 -26.85 -5.18 -0.79
N ARG A 537 -25.79 -5.40 -1.58
CA ARG A 537 -25.78 -6.41 -2.65
C ARG A 537 -25.64 -7.85 -2.14
N LEU A 538 -25.18 -8.02 -0.90
CA LEU A 538 -24.98 -9.33 -0.27
C LEU A 538 -26.21 -9.79 0.52
N GLN A 539 -26.95 -8.84 1.09
CA GLN A 539 -28.25 -9.06 1.72
C GLN A 539 -29.30 -9.35 0.66
#